data_AF-A0A7C9FZR7-F1
#
_entry.id   AF-A0A7C9FZR7-F1
#
_cell.length_a   1.000
_cell.length_b   1.000
_cell.length_c   1.000
_cell.angle_alpha   90.00
_cell.angle_beta   90.00
_cell.angle_gamma   90.00
#
_symmetry.space_group_name_H-M   'P 1'
#
loop_
_entity.id
_entity.type
_entity.pdbx_description
1 polymer ?
#
loop_
_entity_poly.entity_id
_entity_poly.type
_entity_poly.pdbx_seq_one_letter_code
_entity_poly.pdbx_strand_id
1 'polypeptide(L)' 'MKIKNECLLTIDYIQRTYGEDALEPCCIVTDDEDEETILIPKMREVMSAEAWYELPQEFRLFVLRAFYENL' A
#
# COMPACT_ATOMS: atom_id res chain seq x y z
N MET A 1 -3.40 -29.77 5.08
CA MET A 1 -2.39 -29.16 4.21
C MET A 1 -2.06 -27.80 4.82
N LYS A 2 -0.89 -27.64 5.46
CA LYS A 2 -0.49 -26.34 6.02
C LYS A 2 -0.04 -25.49 4.84
N ILE A 3 -0.84 -24.50 4.44
CA ILE A 3 -0.36 -23.44 3.56
C ILE A 3 0.77 -22.78 4.36
N LYS A 4 2.02 -22.99 3.93
CA LYS A 4 3.12 -22.19 4.44
C LYS A 4 2.74 -20.75 4.10
N ASN A 5 2.59 -19.90 5.11
CA ASN A 5 2.60 -18.45 4.93
C ASN A 5 3.99 -18.09 4.41
N GLU A 6 4.24 -18.33 3.13
CA GLU A 6 5.27 -17.61 2.41
C GLU A 6 4.73 -16.19 2.31
N CYS A 7 5.23 -15.30 3.19
CA CYS A 7 5.09 -13.87 2.99
C CYS A 7 5.77 -13.54 1.65
N LEU A 8 5.03 -13.64 0.54
CA LEU A 8 5.51 -13.25 -0.78
C LEU A 8 5.46 -11.72 -0.84
N LEU A 9 6.41 -11.09 -0.15
CA LEU A 9 6.69 -9.66 -0.24
C LEU A 9 7.39 -9.39 -1.59
N THR A 10 6.62 -9.39 -2.67
CA THR A 10 7.12 -9.10 -4.02
C THR A 10 6.24 -8.05 -4.70
N ILE A 11 6.85 -7.30 -5.64
CA ILE A 11 6.13 -6.33 -6.47
C ILE A 11 5.06 -7.04 -7.31
N ASP A 12 5.41 -8.19 -7.92
CA ASP A 12 4.47 -9.03 -8.68
C ASP A 12 3.23 -9.41 -7.87
N TYR A 13 3.39 -9.73 -6.58
CA TYR A 13 2.25 -10.06 -5.72
C TYR A 13 1.36 -8.84 -5.51
N ILE A 14 1.94 -7.67 -5.24
CA ILE A 14 1.20 -6.41 -5.11
C ILE A 14 0.42 -6.14 -6.40
N GLN A 15 1.08 -6.18 -7.55
CA GLN A 15 0.46 -5.86 -8.84
C GLN A 15 -0.68 -6.82 -9.21
N ARG A 16 -0.49 -8.13 -8.98
CA ARG A 16 -1.53 -9.13 -9.27
C ARG A 16 -2.70 -9.07 -8.29
N THR A 17 -2.50 -8.56 -7.08
CA THR A 17 -3.52 -8.51 -6.03
C THR A 17 -4.30 -7.19 -6.04
N TYR A 18 -3.61 -6.08 -6.29
CA TYR A 18 -4.14 -4.72 -6.13
C TYR A 18 -4.21 -3.92 -7.44
N GLY A 19 -3.70 -4.46 -8.56
CA GLY A 19 -3.66 -3.78 -9.86
C GLY A 19 -2.23 -3.46 -10.30
N GLU A 20 -1.99 -3.43 -11.62
CA GLU A 20 -0.65 -3.15 -12.17
C GLU A 20 -0.12 -1.77 -11.77
N ASP A 21 -1.03 -0.84 -11.52
CA ASP A 21 -0.83 0.54 -11.08
C ASP A 21 -0.85 0.71 -9.54
N ALA A 22 -0.84 -0.38 -8.76
CA ALA A 22 -0.96 -0.36 -7.30
C ALA A 22 0.08 0.52 -6.59
N LEU A 23 1.27 0.67 -7.18
CA LEU A 23 2.37 1.50 -6.66
C LEU A 23 2.48 2.86 -7.36
N GLU A 24 1.60 3.20 -8.30
CA GLU A 24 1.58 4.55 -8.85
C GLU A 24 1.25 5.57 -7.75
N PRO A 25 1.84 6.78 -7.79
CA PRO A 25 1.54 7.82 -6.82
C PRO A 25 0.10 8.31 -6.95
N CYS A 26 -0.57 8.45 -5.81
CA CYS A 26 -1.85 9.11 -5.66
C CYS A 26 -1.82 10.06 -4.45
N CYS A 27 -2.76 11.00 -4.39
CA CYS A 27 -2.86 11.98 -3.33
C CYS A 27 -4.15 11.81 -2.55
N ILE A 28 -4.07 11.87 -1.22
CA ILE A 28 -5.22 12.06 -0.35
C ILE A 28 -5.09 13.40 0.35
N VAL A 29 -6.23 14.09 0.53
CA VAL A 29 -6.32 15.30 1.35
C VAL A 29 -6.72 14.85 2.74
N THR A 30 -5.99 15.28 3.77
CA THR A 30 -6.43 15.05 5.14
C THR A 30 -7.45 16.11 5.55
N ASP A 31 -8.42 15.72 6.38
CA ASP A 31 -9.43 16.64 6.94
C ASP A 31 -8.85 17.53 8.07
N ASP A 32 -7.52 17.67 8.15
CA ASP A 32 -6.85 18.51 9.14
C ASP A 32 -7.00 19.99 8.78
N GLU A 33 -6.88 20.89 9.77
CA GLU A 33 -7.09 22.34 9.61
C GLU A 33 -6.20 22.99 8.52
N ASP A 34 -5.13 22.31 8.10
CA ASP A 34 -4.15 22.77 7.10
C ASP A 34 -4.27 22.07 5.72
N GLU A 35 -5.32 21.25 5.48
CA GLU A 35 -5.55 20.50 4.22
C GLU A 35 -4.24 19.93 3.61
N GLU A 36 -3.54 19.08 4.36
CA GLU A 36 -2.28 18.51 3.89
C GLU A 36 -2.54 17.47 2.79
N THR A 37 -1.87 17.63 1.65
CA THR A 37 -1.90 16.64 0.57
C THR A 37 -0.81 15.61 0.81
N ILE A 38 -1.19 14.37 1.11
CA ILE A 38 -0.25 13.27 1.36
C ILE A 38 -0.16 12.40 0.11
N LEU A 39 1.08 12.15 -0.33
CA LEU A 39 1.38 11.21 -1.40
C LEU A 39 1.41 9.78 -0.87
N ILE A 40 0.63 8.90 -1.49
CA ILE A 40 0.46 7.49 -1.11
C ILE A 40 0.52 6.61 -2.36
N PRO A 41 0.82 5.29 -2.23
CA PRO A 41 0.62 4.36 -3.34
C PRO A 41 -0.88 4.20 -3.63
N LYS A 42 -1.25 4.09 -4.90
CA LYS A 42 -2.66 3.97 -5.34
C LYS A 42 -3.44 2.85 -4.66
N MET A 43 -2.80 1.73 -4.35
CA MET A 43 -3.47 0.65 -3.60
C MET A 43 -3.99 1.08 -2.23
N ARG A 44 -3.42 2.14 -1.62
CA ARG A 44 -3.88 2.68 -0.34
C ARG A 44 -5.14 3.53 -0.51
N GLU A 45 -5.34 4.17 -1.66
CA GLU A 45 -6.51 5.02 -1.96
C GLU A 45 -7.80 4.20 -1.94
N VAL A 46 -7.76 2.98 -2.49
CA VAL A 46 -8.94 2.09 -2.60
C VAL A 46 -9.27 1.36 -1.29
N MET A 47 -8.53 1.61 -0.21
CA MET A 47 -8.70 0.95 1.08
C MET A 47 -9.11 1.95 2.16
N SER A 48 -9.98 1.54 3.08
CA SER A 48 -10.20 2.30 4.31
C SER A 48 -8.93 2.29 5.18
N ALA A 49 -8.82 3.23 6.11
CA ALA A 49 -7.71 3.23 7.07
C ALA A 49 -7.67 1.92 7.89
N GLU A 50 -8.83 1.43 8.32
CA GLU A 50 -8.95 0.16 9.04
C GLU A 50 -8.40 -1.02 8.22
N ALA A 51 -8.88 -1.18 6.98
CA ALA A 51 -8.42 -2.25 6.09
C ALA A 51 -6.91 -2.18 5.80
N TRP A 52 -6.35 -0.97 5.71
CA TRP A 52 -4.91 -0.80 5.60
C TRP A 52 -4.18 -1.31 6.84
N TYR A 53 -4.61 -0.93 8.04
CA TYR A 53 -3.93 -1.33 9.28
C TYR A 53 -4.13 -2.81 9.67
N GLU A 54 -5.16 -3.47 9.13
CA GLU A 54 -5.32 -4.93 9.22
C GLU A 54 -4.26 -5.70 8.43
N LEU A 55 -3.63 -5.09 7.42
CA LEU A 55 -2.52 -5.70 6.70
C LEU A 55 -1.30 -5.92 7.63
N PRO A 56 -0.58 -7.05 7.47
CA PRO A 56 0.64 -7.31 8.22
C PRO A 56 1.62 -6.13 8.14
N GLN A 57 2.21 -5.75 9.28
CA GLN A 57 3.12 -4.61 9.35
C GLN A 57 4.28 -4.73 8.35
N GLU A 58 4.87 -5.93 8.23
CA GLU A 58 5.95 -6.21 7.27
C GLU A 58 5.53 -5.98 5.82
N PHE A 59 4.29 -6.33 5.48
CA PHE A 59 3.72 -6.09 4.16
C PHE A 59 3.54 -4.59 3.90
N ARG A 60 2.97 -3.85 4.85
CA ARG A 60 2.83 -2.39 4.74
C ARG A 60 4.18 -1.70 4.58
N LEU A 61 5.19 -2.10 5.35
CA LEU A 61 6.55 -1.56 5.23
C LEU A 61 7.16 -1.87 3.87
N PHE A 62 6.96 -3.09 3.35
CA PHE A 62 7.42 -3.47 2.03
C PHE A 62 6.76 -2.61 0.93
N VAL A 63 5.44 -2.45 0.95
CA VAL A 63 4.70 -1.60 0.00
C VAL A 63 5.22 -0.17 0.03
N LEU A 64 5.30 0.44 1.23
CA LEU A 64 5.76 1.82 1.36
C LEU A 64 7.21 1.98 0.89
N ARG A 65 8.09 1.04 1.23
CA ARG A 65 9.47 1.06 0.76
C ARG A 65 9.55 0.97 -0.77
N ALA A 66 8.83 0.02 -1.37
CA ALA A 66 8.76 -0.14 -2.81
C ALA A 66 8.23 1.12 -3.51
N PHE A 67 7.22 1.76 -2.91
CA PHE A 67 6.68 3.01 -3.39
C PHE A 67 7.74 4.13 -3.38
N TYR A 68 8.37 4.40 -2.22
CA TYR A 68 9.35 5.48 -2.10
C TYR A 68 10.64 5.26 -2.89
N GLU A 69 11.05 4.00 -3.13
CA GLU A 69 12.21 3.70 -3.98
C GLU A 69 11.95 3.97 -5.47
N ASN A 70 10.70 4.12 -5.90
CA ASN A 70 10.30 4.37 -7.30
C ASN A 70 9.78 5.80 -7.58
N LEU A 71 9.79 6.70 -6.59
CA LEU A 71 9.50 8.13 -6.74
C LEU A 71 10.72 8.92 -7.20
#